data_AF-A0A2G9N9D5-F1
#
_entry.id   AF-A0A2G9N9D5-F1
#
_cell.length_a   1.000
_cell.length_b   1.000
_cell.length_c   1.000
_cell.angle_alpha   90.00
_cell.angle_beta   90.00
_cell.angle_gamma   90.00
#
_symmetry.space_group_name_H-M   'P 1'
#
loop_
_entity.id
_entity.type
_entity.pdbx_description
1 polymer ?
#
loop_
_entity_poly.entity_id
_entity_poly.type
_entity_poly.pdbx_seq_one_letter_code
_entity_poly.pdbx_strand_id
1 'polypeptide(L)'
;MNLLYMNKLFGITIILTVILSLGVFAKGDLIITTGTPEVLLQTGFEQDVFIPYTITNIGDEPVTSRFSLKMPQDNQWRGGSANPLYTYTGDIKTVGGEFKYPQGVPIIGTDDIEYFQKAVSNDIFQKGEYVSTAPTITLKPNESLPFTVADRGFFNIFSVADSGEHTFTYVVDPDNEVDEQDETNNEVTVTLNVSAPTVVKGPNTQFKLSDNQYWFFFKNLGDCVDLETPGPTKICLVSEGVFTAKLTINNEQVNLYYLFNIFSFDKQVENLVLSAGEDGFFLTYK
;
A
#
# COMPACT_ATOMS: atom_id res chain seq x y z
N MET A 1 51.07 0.54 60.02
CA MET A 1 50.33 -0.23 58.99
C MET A 1 49.69 0.82 58.08
N ASN A 2 50.29 1.05 56.91
CA ASN A 2 50.26 2.33 56.20
C ASN A 2 48.97 2.54 55.38
N LEU A 3 48.38 3.73 55.58
CA LEU A 3 47.26 4.33 54.81
C LEU A 3 47.44 4.28 53.29
N LEU A 4 48.66 4.06 52.76
CA LEU A 4 48.93 3.96 51.32
C LEU A 4 48.27 2.75 50.63
N TYR A 5 47.97 1.66 51.37
CA TYR A 5 47.35 0.47 50.77
C TYR A 5 45.82 0.61 50.59
N MET A 6 45.15 1.46 51.40
CA MET A 6 43.71 1.67 51.30
C MET A 6 43.31 2.57 50.12
N ASN A 7 44.16 3.52 49.70
CA ASN A 7 43.84 4.42 48.58
C ASN A 7 43.94 3.73 47.21
N LYS A 8 44.77 2.69 47.05
CA LYS A 8 44.80 1.89 45.81
C LYS A 8 43.60 0.96 45.67
N LEU A 9 43.07 0.44 46.79
CA LEU A 9 41.89 -0.42 46.76
C LEU A 9 40.63 0.39 46.44
N PHE A 10 40.47 1.57 47.05
CA PHE A 10 39.34 2.48 46.76
C PHE A 10 39.35 3.03 45.32
N GLY A 11 40.51 3.37 44.76
CA GLY A 11 40.62 3.84 43.39
C GLY A 11 40.24 2.77 42.34
N ILE A 12 40.57 1.50 42.62
CA ILE A 12 40.21 0.38 41.73
C ILE A 12 38.72 0.04 41.85
N THR A 13 38.11 0.14 43.03
CA THR A 13 36.67 -0.10 43.21
C THR A 13 35.81 0.97 42.53
N ILE A 14 36.25 2.24 42.51
CA ILE A 14 35.52 3.34 41.84
C ILE A 14 35.66 3.24 40.31
N ILE A 15 36.81 2.82 39.78
CA ILE A 15 36.98 2.60 38.33
C ILE A 15 36.17 1.37 37.86
N LEU A 16 36.05 0.32 38.69
CA LEU A 16 35.24 -0.86 38.34
C LEU A 16 33.72 -0.61 38.45
N THR A 17 33.27 0.34 39.28
CA THR A 17 31.83 0.69 39.38
C THR A 17 31.37 1.68 38.30
N VAL A 18 32.27 2.49 37.72
CA VAL A 18 31.93 3.37 36.59
C VAL A 18 31.85 2.60 35.26
N ILE A 19 32.53 1.46 35.14
CA ILE A 19 32.42 0.58 33.94
C ILE A 19 31.12 -0.26 33.96
N LEU A 20 30.40 -0.32 35.08
CA LEU A 20 29.23 -1.17 35.28
C LEU A 20 27.87 -0.45 35.24
N SER A 21 27.82 0.84 34.90
CA SER A 21 26.55 1.62 34.91
C SER A 21 26.18 2.31 33.59
N LEU A 22 26.90 2.06 32.50
CA LEU A 22 26.35 2.29 31.16
C LEU A 22 25.63 1.00 30.75
N GLY A 23 24.47 0.77 31.36
CA GLY A 23 23.53 -0.22 30.87
C GLY A 23 23.02 0.25 29.52
N VAL A 24 23.82 0.05 28.47
CA VAL A 24 23.31 -0.02 27.10
C VAL A 24 22.53 -1.32 27.08
N PHE A 25 21.24 -1.23 27.42
CA PHE A 25 20.33 -2.35 27.25
C PHE A 25 20.23 -2.55 25.74
N ALA A 26 20.71 -3.69 25.26
CA ALA A 26 20.52 -4.08 23.87
C ALA A 26 18.99 -4.11 23.61
N LYS A 27 18.58 -3.47 22.52
CA LYS A 27 17.20 -3.44 22.05
C LYS A 27 17.17 -3.72 20.55
N GLY A 28 15.99 -4.08 20.05
CA GLY A 28 15.71 -4.06 18.62
C GLY A 28 15.69 -2.63 18.07
N ASP A 29 15.77 -2.49 16.75
CA ASP A 29 15.67 -1.19 16.08
C ASP A 29 15.19 -1.45 14.65
N LEU A 30 13.97 -1.03 14.31
CA LEU A 30 13.29 -1.36 13.06
C LEU A 30 13.35 -0.18 12.09
N ILE A 31 14.20 -0.31 11.09
CA ILE A 31 14.22 0.62 9.96
C ILE A 31 13.37 0.08 8.81
N ILE A 32 12.74 1.00 8.07
CA ILE A 32 12.05 0.70 6.84
C ILE A 32 12.73 1.42 5.66
N THR A 33 12.89 0.69 4.55
CA THR A 33 13.43 1.24 3.29
C THR A 33 12.47 0.93 2.15
N THR A 34 12.46 1.77 1.12
CA THR A 34 11.63 1.55 -0.07
C THR A 34 12.47 1.17 -1.28
N GLY A 35 11.89 0.33 -2.12
CA GLY A 35 12.40 0.05 -3.47
C GLY A 35 11.88 1.05 -4.49
N THR A 36 12.15 0.78 -5.76
CA THR A 36 11.64 1.60 -6.86
C THR A 36 10.12 1.46 -6.97
N PRO A 37 9.36 2.56 -6.88
CA PRO A 37 7.92 2.54 -7.08
C PRO A 37 7.53 2.08 -8.50
N GLU A 38 6.42 1.36 -8.60
CA GLU A 38 5.82 0.89 -9.84
C GLU A 38 4.44 1.52 -9.99
N VAL A 39 4.24 2.28 -11.07
CA VAL A 39 2.90 2.72 -11.49
C VAL A 39 2.26 1.55 -12.23
N LEU A 40 1.17 1.01 -11.66
CA LEU A 40 0.48 -0.15 -12.20
C LEU A 40 -0.40 0.24 -13.39
N LEU A 41 -0.96 -0.76 -14.08
CA LEU A 41 -1.97 -0.47 -15.08
C LEU A 41 -3.19 0.15 -14.39
N GLN A 42 -3.59 1.34 -14.84
CA GLN A 42 -4.83 1.96 -14.38
C GLN A 42 -6.00 1.03 -14.69
N THR A 43 -6.68 0.57 -13.64
CA THR A 43 -7.96 -0.15 -13.70
C THR A 43 -8.99 0.71 -13.02
N GLY A 44 -9.91 1.27 -13.78
CA GLY A 44 -10.92 2.19 -13.24
C GLY A 44 -10.45 3.63 -13.15
N PHE A 45 -10.99 4.30 -12.14
CA PHE A 45 -10.89 5.75 -11.97
C PHE A 45 -9.60 6.20 -11.29
N GLU A 46 -8.91 5.28 -10.61
CA GLU A 46 -7.73 5.56 -9.81
C GLU A 46 -6.49 4.93 -10.45
N GLN A 47 -5.39 5.66 -10.44
CA GLN A 47 -4.08 5.15 -10.81
C GLN A 47 -3.47 4.43 -9.61
N ASP A 48 -3.31 3.14 -9.77
CA ASP A 48 -2.70 2.28 -8.78
C ASP A 48 -1.16 2.40 -8.79
N VAL A 49 -0.56 2.47 -7.60
CA VAL A 49 0.88 2.58 -7.37
C VAL A 49 1.28 1.53 -6.33
N PHE A 50 2.28 0.73 -6.68
CA PHE A 50 2.91 -0.20 -5.76
C PHE A 50 4.30 0.33 -5.37
N ILE A 51 4.58 0.37 -4.07
CA ILE A 51 5.89 0.78 -3.56
C ILE A 51 6.46 -0.41 -2.79
N PRO A 52 7.47 -1.11 -3.34
CA PRO A 52 8.17 -2.16 -2.61
C PRO A 52 8.82 -1.56 -1.35
N TYR A 53 8.89 -2.34 -0.28
CA TYR A 53 9.57 -1.91 0.95
C TYR A 53 10.23 -3.09 1.64
N THR A 54 11.17 -2.80 2.53
CA THR A 54 11.88 -3.79 3.33
C THR A 54 11.96 -3.27 4.75
N ILE A 55 11.58 -4.13 5.71
CA ILE A 55 11.76 -3.88 7.13
C ILE A 55 13.03 -4.60 7.58
N THR A 56 13.92 -3.91 8.27
CA THR A 56 15.19 -4.48 8.76
C THR A 56 15.33 -4.21 10.23
N ASN A 57 15.71 -5.23 11.00
CA ASN A 57 16.13 -5.02 12.38
C ASN A 57 17.61 -4.65 12.41
N ILE A 58 17.95 -3.38 12.58
CA ILE A 58 19.34 -2.89 12.71
C ILE A 58 19.83 -2.85 14.16
N GLY A 59 18.97 -3.25 15.12
CA GLY A 59 19.29 -3.31 16.53
C GLY A 59 20.10 -4.54 16.92
N ASP A 60 20.41 -4.61 18.22
CA ASP A 60 21.29 -5.65 18.78
C ASP A 60 20.52 -6.86 19.35
N GLU A 61 19.19 -6.77 19.46
CA GLU A 61 18.33 -7.85 19.94
C GLU A 61 17.32 -8.30 18.88
N PRO A 62 16.92 -9.59 18.87
CA PRO A 62 15.84 -10.06 18.01
C PRO A 62 14.51 -9.37 18.33
N VAL A 63 13.80 -8.92 17.30
CA VAL A 63 12.45 -8.36 17.41
C VAL A 63 11.44 -9.39 16.96
N THR A 64 10.49 -9.74 17.84
CA THR A 64 9.34 -10.58 17.48
C THR A 64 8.09 -9.74 17.47
N SER A 65 7.54 -9.49 16.28
CA SER A 65 6.38 -8.61 16.12
C SER A 65 5.51 -9.05 14.96
N ARG A 66 4.35 -8.39 14.85
CA ARG A 66 3.42 -8.46 13.72
C ARG A 66 3.88 -7.55 12.57
N PHE A 67 4.80 -6.64 12.88
CA PHE A 67 5.29 -5.59 11.98
C PHE A 67 4.14 -4.80 11.37
N SER A 68 3.25 -4.31 12.23
CA SER A 68 2.12 -3.48 11.81
C SER A 68 2.63 -2.32 10.96
N LEU A 69 1.95 -2.09 9.84
CA LEU A 69 2.33 -1.11 8.86
C LEU A 69 1.19 -0.14 8.65
N LYS A 70 1.48 1.15 8.72
CA LYS A 70 0.52 2.20 8.41
C LYS A 70 0.90 2.91 7.13
N MET A 71 -0.12 3.20 6.31
CA MET A 71 0.02 3.80 4.98
C MET A 71 -0.80 5.10 4.89
N PRO A 72 -0.24 6.26 5.30
CA PRO A 72 -0.86 7.55 5.01
C PRO A 72 -0.75 7.89 3.52
N GLN A 73 -1.83 8.44 2.94
CA GLN A 73 -1.84 9.05 1.60
C GLN A 73 -2.15 10.55 1.75
N ASP A 74 -1.28 11.44 1.25
CA ASP A 74 -1.53 12.90 1.14
C ASP A 74 -2.18 13.57 2.37
N ASN A 75 -1.77 13.18 3.59
CA ASN A 75 -2.38 13.62 4.86
C ASN A 75 -3.91 13.37 4.98
N GLN A 76 -4.51 12.63 4.05
CA GLN A 76 -5.91 12.22 4.04
C GLN A 76 -6.00 10.77 4.52
N TRP A 77 -6.54 10.60 5.72
CA TRP A 77 -6.77 9.31 6.33
C TRP A 77 -7.86 8.52 5.58
N ARG A 78 -7.46 7.58 4.70
CA ARG A 78 -8.27 6.40 4.38
C ARG A 78 -7.80 5.24 5.26
N GLY A 79 -8.16 5.36 6.53
CA GLY A 79 -7.55 4.63 7.65
C GLY A 79 -7.66 3.10 7.61
N GLY A 80 -6.50 2.46 7.58
CA GLY A 80 -6.29 1.11 8.08
C GLY A 80 -4.82 0.90 8.40
N SER A 81 -4.50 0.43 9.61
CA SER A 81 -3.21 -0.23 9.86
C SER A 81 -3.32 -1.63 9.26
N ALA A 82 -2.40 -1.96 8.35
CA ALA A 82 -2.33 -3.30 7.76
C ALA A 82 -1.31 -4.11 8.54
N ASN A 83 -1.64 -5.37 8.81
CA ASN A 83 -0.68 -6.32 9.35
C ASN A 83 -0.19 -7.18 8.19
N PRO A 84 0.97 -6.87 7.62
CA PRO A 84 1.40 -7.46 6.37
C PRO A 84 1.57 -8.98 6.50
N LEU A 85 1.83 -9.49 7.70
CA LEU A 85 1.93 -10.93 7.93
C LEU A 85 0.63 -11.70 7.74
N TYR A 86 -0.55 -11.12 7.98
CA TYR A 86 -1.81 -11.83 7.72
C TYR A 86 -1.95 -12.22 6.25
N THR A 87 -1.35 -11.45 5.34
CA THR A 87 -1.42 -11.73 3.90
C THR A 87 -0.42 -12.83 3.49
N TYR A 88 0.68 -12.99 4.24
CA TYR A 88 1.60 -14.13 4.08
C TYR A 88 1.07 -15.42 4.70
N THR A 89 0.43 -15.34 5.87
CA THR A 89 0.11 -16.50 6.70
C THR A 89 -1.29 -17.04 6.50
N GLY A 90 -2.15 -16.31 5.79
CA GLY A 90 -3.48 -16.77 5.37
C GLY A 90 -4.31 -17.40 6.49
N ASP A 91 -4.96 -16.57 7.31
CA ASP A 91 -6.24 -16.91 7.97
C ASP A 91 -7.11 -15.64 7.92
N ILE A 92 -8.29 -15.57 7.28
CA ILE A 92 -9.21 -16.59 6.76
C ILE A 92 -9.46 -16.30 5.27
N LYS A 93 -9.04 -17.17 4.35
CA LYS A 93 -9.77 -17.34 3.08
C LYS A 93 -10.67 -18.55 3.20
N THR A 94 -11.91 -18.35 2.79
CA THR A 94 -12.84 -19.40 2.37
C THR A 94 -12.11 -20.54 1.64
N VAL A 95 -12.50 -21.77 1.95
CA VAL A 95 -12.02 -23.04 1.40
C VAL A 95 -11.61 -22.91 -0.08
N GLY A 96 -10.31 -23.02 -0.38
CA GLY A 96 -9.80 -23.20 -1.75
C GLY A 96 -8.70 -22.24 -2.26
N GLY A 97 -8.18 -21.31 -1.46
CA GLY A 97 -7.07 -20.44 -1.88
C GLY A 97 -5.69 -21.10 -1.72
N GLU A 98 -4.83 -21.02 -2.73
CA GLU A 98 -3.42 -21.42 -2.64
C GLU A 98 -2.59 -20.42 -1.81
N PHE A 99 -1.70 -20.91 -0.95
CA PHE A 99 -0.73 -20.10 -0.21
C PHE A 99 0.35 -19.57 -1.15
N LYS A 100 0.71 -18.29 -1.03
CA LYS A 100 1.81 -17.71 -1.82
C LYS A 100 3.17 -18.33 -1.49
N TYR A 101 3.45 -18.45 -0.20
CA TYR A 101 4.68 -19.06 0.30
C TYR A 101 4.33 -20.24 1.21
N PRO A 102 4.13 -21.45 0.64
CA PRO A 102 3.80 -22.63 1.43
C PRO A 102 4.89 -23.02 2.43
N GLN A 103 6.10 -22.45 2.29
CA GLN A 103 7.26 -22.70 3.15
C GLN A 103 7.38 -21.72 4.33
N GLY A 104 6.63 -20.61 4.35
CA GLY A 104 6.68 -19.59 5.41
C GLY A 104 6.92 -18.17 4.86
N VAL A 105 7.23 -17.23 5.75
CA VAL A 105 7.57 -15.84 5.41
C VAL A 105 9.04 -15.77 4.98
N PRO A 106 9.37 -15.17 3.82
CA PRO A 106 10.75 -15.02 3.39
C PRO A 106 11.48 -13.99 4.25
N ILE A 107 12.64 -14.36 4.79
CA ILE A 107 13.56 -13.52 5.55
C ILE A 107 14.90 -13.51 4.82
N ILE A 108 15.48 -12.33 4.62
CA ILE A 108 16.85 -12.17 4.13
C ILE A 108 17.78 -12.18 5.35
N GLY A 109 18.65 -13.19 5.41
CA GLY A 109 19.67 -13.33 6.43
C GLY A 109 20.82 -12.33 6.28
N THR A 110 21.68 -12.27 7.29
CA THR A 110 22.86 -11.38 7.31
C THR A 110 23.91 -11.70 6.24
N ASP A 111 23.79 -12.87 5.62
CA ASP A 111 24.60 -13.38 4.50
C ASP A 111 23.95 -13.12 3.14
N ASP A 112 22.90 -12.29 3.09
CA ASP A 112 22.06 -12.03 1.93
C ASP A 112 21.36 -13.30 1.38
N ILE A 113 21.26 -14.36 2.20
CA ILE A 113 20.57 -15.59 1.82
C ILE A 113 19.12 -15.53 2.32
N GLU A 114 18.19 -15.74 1.39
CA GLU A 114 16.78 -15.90 1.73
C GLU A 114 16.53 -17.25 2.41
N TYR A 115 15.82 -17.22 3.54
CA TYR A 115 15.29 -18.40 4.20
C TYR A 115 13.83 -18.17 4.61
N PHE A 116 13.09 -19.24 4.89
CA PHE A 116 11.68 -19.15 5.24
C PHE A 116 11.45 -19.39 6.72
N GLN A 117 10.78 -18.44 7.38
CA GLN A 117 10.34 -18.58 8.76
C GLN A 117 8.85 -18.88 8.82
N LYS A 118 8.47 -19.92 9.57
CA LYS A 118 7.05 -20.19 9.84
C LYS A 118 6.53 -19.13 10.82
N ALA A 119 5.51 -18.38 10.42
CA ALA A 119 4.92 -17.41 11.32
C ALA A 119 4.18 -18.11 12.48
N VAL A 120 4.21 -17.49 13.65
CA VAL A 120 3.69 -18.07 14.89
C VAL A 120 2.38 -17.35 15.24
N SER A 121 1.26 -18.06 15.09
CA SER A 121 -0.03 -17.61 15.64
C SER A 121 -0.03 -17.83 17.15
N ASN A 122 -0.35 -16.79 17.89
CA ASN A 122 -0.64 -16.90 19.31
C ASN A 122 -2.16 -16.83 19.48
N ASP A 123 -2.82 -17.99 19.62
CA ASP A 123 -4.23 -18.03 19.99
C ASP A 123 -4.37 -17.61 21.45
N ILE A 124 -5.12 -16.56 21.72
CA ILE A 124 -5.36 -16.09 23.08
C ILE A 124 -6.73 -16.60 23.54
N PHE A 125 -6.76 -17.32 24.67
CA PHE A 125 -8.02 -17.73 25.27
C PHE A 125 -8.63 -16.55 26.06
N GLN A 126 -9.71 -15.95 25.55
CA GLN A 126 -10.46 -14.90 26.23
C GLN A 126 -11.93 -15.29 26.42
N LYS A 127 -12.43 -15.18 27.66
CA LYS A 127 -13.85 -15.39 28.01
C LYS A 127 -14.46 -16.73 27.55
N GLY A 128 -13.66 -17.79 27.43
CA GLY A 128 -14.15 -19.11 27.02
C GLY A 128 -13.94 -19.44 25.55
N GLU A 129 -13.40 -18.51 24.75
CA GLU A 129 -13.15 -18.69 23.32
C GLU A 129 -11.67 -18.44 22.97
N TYR A 130 -11.16 -19.15 21.98
CA TYR A 130 -9.87 -18.83 21.37
C TYR A 130 -10.05 -17.67 20.39
N VAL A 131 -9.36 -16.58 20.65
CA VAL A 131 -9.23 -15.44 19.74
C VAL A 131 -7.91 -15.61 19.01
N SER A 132 -7.98 -15.92 17.71
CA SER A 132 -6.80 -15.91 16.85
C SER A 132 -6.26 -14.49 16.79
N THR A 133 -4.98 -14.33 17.08
CA THR A 133 -4.31 -13.04 16.92
C THR A 133 -3.35 -13.08 15.75
N ALA A 134 -2.91 -11.90 15.29
CA ALA A 134 -2.00 -11.80 14.19
C ALA A 134 -0.76 -12.67 14.43
N PRO A 135 -0.36 -13.47 13.44
CA PRO A 135 0.87 -14.21 13.56
C PRO A 135 2.05 -13.25 13.64
N THR A 136 3.08 -13.70 14.34
CA THR A 136 4.33 -12.97 14.52
C THR A 136 5.46 -13.68 13.82
N ILE A 137 6.50 -12.93 13.49
CA ILE A 137 7.81 -13.43 13.05
C ILE A 137 8.89 -12.70 13.83
N THR A 138 10.06 -13.33 13.89
CA THR A 138 11.25 -12.81 14.56
C THR A 138 12.28 -12.39 13.52
N LEU A 139 12.69 -11.12 13.56
CA LEU A 139 13.88 -10.61 12.86
C LEU A 139 15.03 -10.54 13.85
N LYS A 140 16.09 -11.33 13.61
CA LYS A 140 17.35 -11.18 14.35
C LYS A 140 18.08 -9.91 13.90
N PRO A 141 19.10 -9.48 14.64
CA PRO A 141 19.97 -8.40 14.20
C PRO A 141 20.45 -8.58 12.75
N ASN A 142 20.26 -7.53 11.96
CA ASN A 142 20.55 -7.39 10.54
C ASN A 142 19.77 -8.33 9.59
N GLU A 143 18.71 -8.99 10.06
CA GLU A 143 17.78 -9.69 9.19
C GLU A 143 16.73 -8.74 8.62
N SER A 144 16.27 -9.03 7.41
CA SER A 144 15.30 -8.20 6.70
C SER A 144 14.09 -8.99 6.21
N LEU A 145 12.93 -8.34 6.24
CA LEU A 145 11.67 -8.81 5.70
C LEU A 145 11.32 -7.99 4.45
N PRO A 146 11.55 -8.55 3.25
CA PRO A 146 11.31 -7.84 1.99
C PRO A 146 9.85 -8.00 1.52
N PHE A 147 9.30 -6.92 0.96
CA PHE A 147 8.02 -6.86 0.26
C PHE A 147 8.26 -6.34 -1.16
N THR A 148 8.32 -7.26 -2.10
CA THR A 148 8.80 -7.04 -3.46
C THR A 148 7.65 -6.94 -4.47
N VAL A 149 7.99 -6.67 -5.73
CA VAL A 149 7.01 -6.71 -6.84
C VAL A 149 6.31 -8.07 -6.98
N ALA A 150 6.96 -9.16 -6.56
CA ALA A 150 6.32 -10.48 -6.52
C ALA A 150 5.18 -10.54 -5.51
N ASP A 151 5.18 -9.66 -4.50
CA ASP A 151 4.22 -9.60 -3.40
C ASP A 151 2.99 -8.74 -3.72
N ARG A 152 3.01 -7.95 -4.80
CA ARG A 152 1.94 -7.02 -5.19
C ARG A 152 0.51 -7.56 -5.07
N GLY A 153 0.26 -8.83 -5.42
CA GLY A 153 -1.07 -9.44 -5.36
C GLY A 153 -1.63 -9.66 -3.94
N PHE A 154 -0.82 -9.41 -2.91
CA PHE A 154 -1.10 -9.69 -1.50
C PHE A 154 -0.97 -8.45 -0.60
N PHE A 155 -0.61 -7.28 -1.16
CA PHE A 155 -0.43 -6.04 -0.40
C PHE A 155 -1.38 -4.94 -0.87
N ASN A 156 -1.62 -3.98 0.02
CA ASN A 156 -2.36 -2.78 -0.32
C ASN A 156 -1.57 -1.99 -1.36
N ILE A 157 -2.22 -1.77 -2.49
CA ILE A 157 -1.80 -0.86 -3.55
C ILE A 157 -2.32 0.53 -3.18
N PHE A 158 -1.54 1.57 -3.44
CA PHE A 158 -2.04 2.94 -3.30
C PHE A 158 -2.83 3.31 -4.53
N SER A 159 -4.10 3.65 -4.36
CA SER A 159 -4.96 4.09 -5.47
C SER A 159 -5.09 5.61 -5.44
N VAL A 160 -4.72 6.25 -6.55
CA VAL A 160 -4.58 7.71 -6.67
C VAL A 160 -5.54 8.23 -7.73
N ALA A 161 -6.55 9.00 -7.32
CA ALA A 161 -7.57 9.51 -8.25
C ALA A 161 -7.09 10.69 -9.12
N ASP A 162 -6.09 11.44 -8.65
CA ASP A 162 -5.63 12.66 -9.28
C ASP A 162 -4.25 12.51 -9.90
N SER A 163 -4.01 13.30 -10.96
CA SER A 163 -2.66 13.44 -11.49
C SER A 163 -1.93 14.51 -10.70
N GLY A 164 -0.64 14.34 -10.46
CA GLY A 164 0.19 15.32 -9.77
C GLY A 164 1.24 14.66 -8.90
N GLU A 165 1.88 15.49 -8.08
CA GLU A 165 2.81 15.02 -7.07
C GLU A 165 2.03 14.51 -5.84
N HIS A 166 2.33 13.28 -5.44
CA HIS A 166 1.73 12.61 -4.29
C HIS A 166 2.82 12.13 -3.33
N THR A 167 2.52 12.16 -2.05
CA THR A 167 3.44 11.71 -0.99
C THR A 167 2.87 10.47 -0.30
N PHE A 168 3.65 9.40 -0.33
CA PHE A 168 3.33 8.10 0.24
C PHE A 168 4.25 7.83 1.42
N THR A 169 3.68 7.46 2.56
CA THR A 169 4.45 7.18 3.77
C THR A 169 4.19 5.75 4.22
N TYR A 170 5.24 5.09 4.71
CA TYR A 170 5.15 3.84 5.45
C TYR A 170 5.70 4.05 6.86
N VAL A 171 4.97 3.57 7.86
CA VAL A 171 5.42 3.56 9.26
C VAL A 171 5.34 2.12 9.77
N VAL A 172 6.49 1.54 10.15
CA VAL A 172 6.56 0.24 10.84
C VAL A 172 6.38 0.47 12.35
N ASP A 173 5.70 -0.46 13.01
CA ASP A 173 5.34 -0.36 14.43
C ASP A 173 4.71 1.00 14.85
N PRO A 174 3.66 1.47 14.14
CA PRO A 174 3.07 2.78 14.40
C PRO A 174 2.42 2.91 15.79
N ASP A 175 2.21 1.79 16.49
CA ASP A 175 1.60 1.72 17.82
C ASP A 175 2.65 1.53 18.93
N ASN A 176 3.95 1.52 18.58
CA ASN A 176 5.10 1.40 19.49
C ASN A 176 5.02 0.11 20.36
N GLU A 177 4.62 -1.01 19.75
CA GLU A 177 4.52 -2.31 20.43
C GLU A 177 5.90 -2.92 20.74
N VAL A 178 6.91 -2.57 19.96
CA VAL A 178 8.32 -2.92 20.15
C VAL A 178 9.00 -1.75 20.86
N ASP A 179 9.83 -2.04 21.85
CA ASP A 179 10.69 -1.02 22.48
C ASP A 179 12.00 -0.96 21.69
N GLU A 180 12.20 0.10 20.92
CA GLU A 180 13.30 0.22 19.97
C GLU A 180 14.47 1.07 20.52
N GLN A 181 15.63 0.99 19.85
CA GLN A 181 16.76 1.89 20.12
C GLN A 181 16.44 3.31 19.64
N ASP A 182 15.81 3.44 18.47
CA ASP A 182 15.44 4.72 17.86
C ASP A 182 14.04 4.65 17.20
N GLU A 183 13.02 5.06 17.96
CA GLU A 183 11.61 5.14 17.51
C GLU A 183 11.35 6.17 16.39
N THR A 184 12.39 6.86 15.88
CA THR A 184 12.25 7.90 14.85
C THR A 184 12.71 7.46 13.46
N ASN A 185 13.26 6.25 13.33
CA ASN A 185 13.76 5.71 12.06
C ASN A 185 12.81 4.67 11.40
N ASN A 186 11.65 4.45 12.01
CA ASN A 186 10.62 3.51 11.58
C ASN A 186 9.65 4.09 10.51
N GLU A 187 9.95 5.28 9.99
CA GLU A 187 9.16 5.95 8.94
C GLU A 187 9.98 6.21 7.67
N VAL A 188 9.38 5.91 6.50
CA VAL A 188 9.93 6.28 5.20
C VAL A 188 8.87 6.91 4.32
N THR A 189 9.26 7.95 3.59
CA THR A 189 8.37 8.68 2.68
C THR A 189 8.92 8.68 1.26
N VAL A 190 8.03 8.48 0.29
CA VAL A 190 8.31 8.51 -1.14
C VAL A 190 7.39 9.54 -1.79
N THR A 191 7.97 10.40 -2.63
CA THR A 191 7.20 11.36 -3.43
C THR A 191 7.21 10.89 -4.89
N LEU A 192 6.04 10.81 -5.51
CA LEU A 192 5.89 10.39 -6.90
C LEU A 192 4.98 11.33 -7.66
N ASN A 193 5.35 11.64 -8.90
CA ASN A 193 4.42 12.28 -9.83
C ASN A 193 3.58 11.21 -10.53
N VAL A 194 2.32 11.08 -10.12
CA VAL A 194 1.37 10.09 -10.63
C VAL A 194 0.60 10.69 -11.81
N SER A 195 0.43 9.89 -12.87
CA SER A 195 -0.40 10.24 -14.02
C SER A 195 -1.69 9.42 -13.98
N ALA A 196 -2.79 10.05 -13.57
CA ALA A 196 -4.14 9.51 -13.60
C ALA A 196 -4.99 10.29 -14.62
N PRO A 197 -4.83 10.01 -15.94
CA PRO A 197 -5.55 10.74 -16.98
C PRO A 197 -7.07 10.51 -16.84
N THR A 198 -7.85 11.58 -17.03
CA THR A 198 -9.33 11.49 -17.09
C THR A 198 -9.85 11.25 -18.50
N VAL A 199 -8.99 11.40 -19.51
CA VAL A 199 -9.28 11.17 -20.93
C VAL A 199 -8.07 10.53 -21.58
N VAL A 200 -8.29 9.46 -22.33
CA VAL A 200 -7.28 8.74 -23.11
C VAL A 200 -7.79 8.57 -24.53
N LYS A 201 -7.01 9.03 -25.52
CA LYS A 201 -7.27 8.86 -26.95
C LYS A 201 -6.59 7.59 -27.47
N GLY A 202 -7.26 6.86 -28.35
CA GLY A 202 -6.68 5.74 -29.07
C GLY A 202 -5.77 6.17 -30.24
N PRO A 203 -4.91 5.27 -30.74
CA PRO A 203 -4.70 3.90 -30.25
C PRO A 203 -4.00 3.88 -28.90
N ASN A 204 -4.46 3.01 -28.00
CA ASN A 204 -3.83 2.82 -26.70
C ASN A 204 -3.91 1.34 -26.28
N THR A 205 -2.76 0.70 -26.10
CA THR A 205 -2.68 -0.73 -25.77
C THR A 205 -3.12 -1.03 -24.34
N GLN A 206 -2.83 -0.14 -23.38
CA GLN A 206 -3.22 -0.28 -21.97
C GLN A 206 -4.75 -0.28 -21.83
N PHE A 207 -5.42 0.69 -22.45
CA PHE A 207 -6.88 0.81 -22.42
C PHE A 207 -7.59 0.00 -23.53
N LYS A 208 -6.83 -0.76 -24.33
CA LYS A 208 -7.33 -1.55 -25.48
C LYS A 208 -8.17 -0.71 -26.46
N LEU A 209 -7.75 0.53 -26.72
CA LEU A 209 -8.44 1.47 -27.60
C LEU A 209 -7.88 1.40 -29.02
N SER A 210 -8.78 1.44 -30.00
CA SER A 210 -8.48 1.66 -31.42
C SER A 210 -8.37 3.15 -31.73
N ASP A 211 -7.81 3.52 -32.89
CA ASP A 211 -7.57 4.91 -33.32
C ASP A 211 -8.81 5.82 -33.27
N ASN A 212 -10.00 5.25 -33.39
CA ASN A 212 -11.27 5.97 -33.39
C ASN A 212 -12.01 5.93 -32.04
N GLN A 213 -11.28 5.67 -30.95
CA GLN A 213 -11.85 5.51 -29.62
C GLN A 213 -11.24 6.46 -28.61
N TYR A 214 -12.06 6.84 -27.63
CA TYR A 214 -11.65 7.51 -26.41
C TYR A 214 -12.11 6.68 -25.22
N TRP A 215 -11.30 6.62 -24.17
CA TRP A 215 -11.75 6.28 -22.82
C TRP A 215 -11.75 7.56 -21.97
N PHE A 216 -12.73 7.73 -21.10
CA PHE A 216 -12.79 8.87 -20.19
C PHE A 216 -13.67 8.58 -18.97
N PHE A 217 -13.53 9.41 -17.94
CA PHE A 217 -14.44 9.41 -16.79
C PHE A 217 -14.66 10.82 -16.24
N PHE A 218 -15.68 10.94 -15.39
CA PHE A 218 -16.02 12.17 -14.67
C PHE A 218 -15.69 11.98 -13.21
N LYS A 219 -15.00 12.95 -12.59
CA LYS A 219 -14.69 12.90 -11.15
C LYS A 219 -15.86 13.40 -10.33
N ASN A 220 -16.53 14.42 -10.84
CA ASN A 220 -17.60 15.12 -10.15
C ASN A 220 -18.79 15.34 -11.07
N LEU A 221 -19.96 15.46 -10.43
CA LEU A 221 -21.14 15.97 -11.10
C LEU A 221 -20.89 17.39 -11.63
N GLY A 222 -21.19 17.61 -12.90
CA GLY A 222 -20.92 18.87 -13.61
C GLY A 222 -19.64 18.87 -14.43
N ASP A 223 -18.78 17.85 -14.29
CA ASP A 223 -17.57 17.73 -15.10
C ASP A 223 -17.90 17.57 -16.59
N CYS A 224 -17.02 18.10 -17.43
CA CYS A 224 -17.09 17.96 -18.88
C CYS A 224 -15.75 17.47 -19.43
N VAL A 225 -15.81 16.70 -20.51
CA VAL A 225 -14.66 16.32 -21.34
C VAL A 225 -14.86 16.87 -22.75
N ASP A 226 -13.81 17.48 -23.29
CA ASP A 226 -13.76 17.95 -24.68
C ASP A 226 -12.92 16.96 -25.49
N LEU A 227 -13.50 16.40 -26.55
CA LEU A 227 -12.92 15.32 -27.35
C LEU A 227 -12.75 15.76 -28.80
N GLU A 228 -11.56 15.51 -29.35
CA GLU A 228 -11.22 15.77 -30.75
C GLU A 228 -11.70 14.61 -31.64
N THR A 229 -13.00 14.53 -31.87
CA THR A 229 -13.57 13.63 -32.88
C THR A 229 -13.56 14.34 -34.26
N PRO A 230 -14.07 13.74 -35.36
CA PRO A 230 -14.17 14.44 -36.66
C PRO A 230 -14.93 15.78 -36.60
N GLY A 231 -15.67 16.04 -35.52
CA GLY A 231 -16.03 17.38 -35.04
C GLY A 231 -15.70 17.55 -33.54
N PRO A 232 -15.69 18.77 -33.01
CA PRO A 232 -15.54 18.97 -31.57
C PRO A 232 -16.72 18.33 -30.84
N THR A 233 -16.43 17.46 -29.88
CA THR A 233 -17.44 16.77 -29.08
C THR A 233 -17.25 17.12 -27.61
N LYS A 234 -18.23 17.78 -27.01
CA LYS A 234 -18.26 18.06 -25.57
C LYS A 234 -19.24 17.14 -24.88
N ILE A 235 -18.76 16.38 -23.90
CA ILE A 235 -19.59 15.48 -23.08
C ILE A 235 -19.55 15.97 -21.64
N CYS A 236 -20.71 16.19 -21.01
CA CYS A 236 -20.78 16.61 -19.62
C CYS A 236 -21.67 15.69 -18.79
N LEU A 237 -21.30 15.44 -17.54
CA LEU A 237 -22.14 14.76 -16.56
C LEU A 237 -23.06 15.79 -15.88
N VAL A 238 -24.36 15.65 -16.09
CA VAL A 238 -25.35 16.70 -15.71
C VAL A 238 -26.17 16.32 -14.48
N SER A 239 -26.48 15.04 -14.28
CA SER A 239 -27.14 14.59 -13.05
C SER A 239 -26.85 13.12 -12.79
N GLU A 240 -26.82 12.76 -11.52
CA GLU A 240 -26.81 11.38 -11.05
C GLU A 240 -27.98 11.18 -10.10
N GLY A 241 -28.74 10.11 -10.32
CA GLY A 241 -29.75 9.57 -9.43
C GLY A 241 -29.44 8.11 -9.17
N VAL A 242 -30.11 7.49 -8.19
CA VAL A 242 -29.79 6.16 -7.64
C VAL A 242 -29.66 5.03 -8.68
N PHE A 243 -30.27 5.19 -9.86
CA PHE A 243 -30.18 4.22 -10.98
C PHE A 243 -30.04 4.90 -12.35
N THR A 244 -29.73 6.20 -12.38
CA THR A 244 -29.66 6.95 -13.63
C THR A 244 -28.54 7.97 -13.61
N ALA A 245 -27.78 8.07 -14.70
CA ALA A 245 -26.94 9.22 -14.96
C ALA A 245 -27.47 9.96 -16.18
N LYS A 246 -27.25 11.26 -16.27
CA LYS A 246 -27.55 12.05 -17.47
C LYS A 246 -26.28 12.69 -17.97
N LEU A 247 -25.99 12.43 -19.24
CA LEU A 247 -24.94 13.11 -19.95
C LEU A 247 -25.53 14.09 -20.96
N THR A 248 -24.77 15.12 -21.32
CA THR A 248 -25.03 15.90 -22.54
C THR A 248 -23.90 15.69 -23.52
N ILE A 249 -24.22 15.33 -24.76
CA ILE A 249 -23.28 15.26 -25.88
C ILE A 249 -23.64 16.40 -26.84
N ASN A 250 -22.77 17.40 -27.00
CA ASN A 250 -23.05 18.58 -27.84
C ASN A 250 -24.41 19.25 -27.54
N ASN A 251 -24.78 19.30 -26.26
CA ASN A 251 -26.06 19.77 -25.71
C ASN A 251 -27.29 18.86 -25.92
N GLU A 252 -27.15 17.70 -26.57
CA GLU A 252 -28.18 16.67 -26.59
C GLU A 252 -28.12 15.81 -25.33
N GLN A 253 -29.25 15.64 -24.64
CA GLN A 253 -29.31 14.85 -23.42
C GLN A 253 -29.40 13.35 -23.69
N VAL A 254 -28.52 12.61 -23.02
CA VAL A 254 -28.48 11.16 -23.02
C VAL A 254 -28.79 10.67 -21.60
N ASN A 255 -29.89 9.94 -21.45
CA ASN A 255 -30.18 9.24 -20.21
C ASN A 255 -29.48 7.89 -20.19
N LEU A 256 -28.71 7.66 -19.13
CA LEU A 256 -28.06 6.40 -18.81
C LEU A 256 -28.82 5.76 -17.66
N TYR A 257 -29.10 4.46 -17.78
CA TYR A 257 -29.71 3.68 -16.71
C TYR A 257 -28.66 2.70 -16.21
N TYR A 258 -28.44 2.66 -14.89
CA TYR A 258 -27.53 1.71 -14.26
C TYR A 258 -28.27 0.89 -13.21
N LEU A 259 -28.06 -0.42 -13.21
CA LEU A 259 -28.62 -1.34 -12.22
C LEU A 259 -27.46 -2.12 -11.60
N PHE A 260 -27.30 -2.06 -10.27
CA PHE A 260 -26.36 -2.89 -9.50
C PHE A 260 -24.88 -2.80 -9.91
N ASN A 261 -24.35 -1.61 -10.20
CA ASN A 261 -22.93 -1.39 -10.58
C ASN A 261 -22.48 -2.11 -11.86
N ILE A 262 -23.42 -2.55 -12.72
CA ILE A 262 -23.12 -3.08 -14.04
C ILE A 262 -23.28 -1.95 -15.06
N PHE A 263 -22.16 -1.44 -15.57
CA PHE A 263 -22.10 -0.29 -16.48
C PHE A 263 -22.32 -0.62 -17.96
N SER A 264 -22.82 -1.80 -18.33
CA SER A 264 -22.93 -2.11 -19.76
C SER A 264 -24.17 -1.45 -20.40
N PHE A 265 -23.95 -0.34 -21.11
CA PHE A 265 -24.89 0.21 -22.07
C PHE A 265 -24.15 0.60 -23.35
N ASP A 266 -24.87 0.60 -24.47
CA ASP A 266 -24.45 1.23 -25.72
C ASP A 266 -25.50 2.26 -26.11
N LYS A 267 -25.08 3.50 -26.36
CA LYS A 267 -25.94 4.57 -26.85
C LYS A 267 -25.32 5.21 -28.09
N GLN A 268 -26.05 5.17 -29.19
CA GLN A 268 -25.68 5.90 -30.39
C GLN A 268 -26.29 7.31 -30.37
N VAL A 269 -25.46 8.31 -30.66
CA VAL A 269 -25.84 9.71 -30.92
C VAL A 269 -25.09 10.14 -32.18
N GLU A 270 -25.81 10.41 -33.27
CA GLU A 270 -25.21 10.71 -34.58
C GLU A 270 -24.21 9.61 -35.04
N ASN A 271 -22.95 9.97 -35.30
CA ASN A 271 -21.85 9.07 -35.66
C ASN A 271 -21.04 8.57 -34.45
N LEU A 272 -21.49 8.88 -33.24
CA LEU A 272 -20.85 8.51 -31.99
C LEU A 272 -21.58 7.33 -31.35
N VAL A 273 -20.80 6.38 -30.82
CA VAL A 273 -21.28 5.30 -29.96
C VAL A 273 -20.62 5.48 -28.59
N LEU A 274 -21.43 5.84 -27.61
CA LEU A 274 -21.02 5.90 -26.21
C LEU A 274 -21.34 4.56 -25.55
N SER A 275 -20.35 3.96 -24.91
CA SER A 275 -20.55 2.81 -24.04
C SER A 275 -19.91 3.06 -22.67
N ALA A 276 -20.27 2.24 -21.68
CA ALA A 276 -19.57 2.22 -20.42
C ALA A 276 -19.12 0.79 -20.09
N GLY A 277 -17.95 0.71 -19.46
CA GLY A 277 -17.39 -0.51 -18.89
C GLY A 277 -17.31 -0.39 -17.38
N GLU A 278 -16.76 -1.41 -16.73
CA GLU A 278 -16.55 -1.43 -15.27
C GLU A 278 -15.78 -0.20 -14.78
N ASP A 279 -14.90 0.32 -15.64
CA ASP A 279 -13.85 1.26 -15.29
C ASP A 279 -14.00 2.65 -15.91
N GLY A 280 -15.08 2.94 -16.63
CA GLY A 280 -15.30 4.25 -17.25
C GLY A 280 -16.12 4.23 -18.53
N PHE A 281 -16.10 5.34 -19.25
CA PHE A 281 -16.83 5.52 -20.50
C PHE A 281 -15.92 5.34 -21.70
N PHE A 282 -16.47 4.75 -22.76
CA PHE A 282 -15.82 4.63 -24.05
C PHE A 282 -16.64 5.38 -25.09
N LEU A 283 -15.98 6.19 -25.92
CA LEU A 283 -16.59 6.80 -27.09
C LEU A 283 -15.93 6.22 -28.34
N THR A 284 -16.73 5.68 -29.26
CA THR A 284 -16.27 5.27 -30.58
C THR A 284 -16.92 6.17 -31.63
N TYR A 285 -16.12 6.82 -32.48
CA TYR A 285 -16.64 7.61 -33.61
C TYR A 285 -16.47 6.86 -34.92
N LYS A 286 -17.46 7.02 -35.81
CA LYS A 286 -17.45 6.49 -37.17
C LYS A 286 -17.05 7.56 -38.18
#